data_AF-A0A699Z7E4-F1
#
_entry.id   AF-A0A699Z7E4-F1
#
_cell.length_a   1.000
_cell.length_b   1.000
_cell.length_c   1.000
_cell.angle_alpha   90.00
_cell.angle_beta   90.00
_cell.angle_gamma   90.00
#
_symmetry.space_group_name_H-M   'P 1'
#
loop_
_entity.id
_entity.type
_entity.pdbx_description
1 polymer ?
#
loop_
_entity_poly.entity_id
_entity_poly.type
_entity_poly.pdbx_seq_one_letter_code
_entity_poly.pdbx_strand_id
1 'polypeptide(L)'
;MTYLLNPDMKVVGIPTMEQPLLMYVNWPLLTSAYNINRPVLGEAGRLSFYPDTWQELAAVMRQVNATASDPVTGRPRHALCIPVATDSSVVMYAVMASIMQTDGVTQGWLYDPLTLEPLTNNTAMLKASLRLQVLRIMWELSPFMRSFDGVYSVDFAQCAIALASQTLFKSLHPMYSNWQFSGQLTMSPLPASTEVLDRTTMQLVPCTAQLCNSQRASM
;
A
#
# COMPACT_ATOMS: atom_id res chain seq x y z
N MET A 1 5.44 8.66 -22.53
CA MET A 1 5.40 7.28 -23.06
C MET A 1 6.65 6.60 -22.55
N THR A 2 6.50 5.67 -21.60
CA THR A 2 7.63 4.90 -21.07
C THR A 2 7.96 3.81 -22.08
N TYR A 3 9.24 3.51 -22.32
CA TYR A 3 9.66 2.41 -23.20
C TYR A 3 10.39 1.37 -22.36
N LEU A 4 10.16 0.09 -22.66
CA LEU A 4 11.02 -0.98 -22.14
C LEU A 4 12.28 -0.99 -22.98
N LEU A 5 13.43 -0.77 -22.35
CA LEU A 5 14.73 -0.80 -22.99
C LEU A 5 15.45 -2.10 -22.63
N ASN A 6 16.20 -2.66 -23.58
CA ASN A 6 17.19 -3.69 -23.28
C ASN A 6 18.49 -3.05 -22.73
N PRO A 7 19.48 -3.85 -22.30
CA PRO A 7 20.76 -3.34 -21.83
C PRO A 7 21.53 -2.46 -22.85
N ASP A 8 21.25 -2.61 -24.15
CA ASP A 8 21.84 -1.78 -25.22
C ASP A 8 21.01 -0.52 -25.54
N MET A 9 20.09 -0.13 -24.65
CA MET A 9 19.20 1.03 -24.80
C MET A 9 18.27 0.97 -26.02
N LYS A 10 17.99 -0.24 -26.54
CA LYS A 10 17.02 -0.45 -27.62
C LYS A 10 15.63 -0.68 -27.06
N VAL A 11 14.63 -0.04 -27.68
CA VAL A 11 13.22 -0.26 -27.35
C VAL A 11 12.84 -1.71 -27.69
N VAL A 12 12.49 -2.48 -26.68
CA VAL A 12 12.02 -3.86 -26.79
C VAL A 12 10.53 -4.01 -26.50
N GLY A 13 9.88 -2.96 -26.00
CA GLY A 13 8.45 -2.98 -25.77
C GLY A 13 7.88 -1.59 -25.48
N ILE A 14 6.59 -1.46 -25.78
CA ILE A 14 5.79 -0.29 -25.44
C ILE A 14 4.73 -0.77 -24.43
N PRO A 15 4.82 -0.39 -23.14
CA PRO A 15 3.80 -0.72 -22.16
C PRO A 15 2.47 -0.09 -22.58
N THR A 16 1.43 -0.91 -22.66
CA THR A 16 0.07 -0.50 -23.05
C THR A 16 -0.84 -0.24 -21.84
N MET A 17 -0.55 -0.87 -20.70
CA MET A 17 -1.29 -0.73 -19.46
C MET A 17 -0.40 -1.01 -18.25
N GLU A 18 -0.51 -0.17 -17.22
CA GLU A 18 0.11 -0.40 -15.91
C GLU A 18 -1.01 -0.52 -14.86
N GLN A 19 -0.84 -1.41 -13.87
CA GLN A 19 -1.82 -1.62 -12.81
C GLN A 19 -1.16 -1.45 -11.43
N PRO A 20 -0.95 -0.20 -10.96
CA PRO A 20 -0.37 0.02 -9.66
C PRO A 20 -1.32 -0.45 -8.56
N LEU A 21 -0.77 -1.09 -7.52
CA LEU A 21 -1.50 -1.31 -6.28
C LEU A 21 -1.54 0.02 -5.49
N LEU A 22 -2.74 0.45 -5.13
CA LEU A 22 -3.01 1.73 -4.48
C LEU A 22 -3.81 1.52 -3.20
N MET A 23 -3.71 2.50 -2.31
CA MET A 23 -4.53 2.53 -1.10
C MET A 23 -5.72 3.48 -1.30
N TYR A 24 -6.92 2.93 -1.12
CA TYR A 24 -8.19 3.65 -1.13
C TYR A 24 -8.67 3.85 0.29
N VAL A 25 -8.95 5.10 0.64
CA VAL A 25 -9.32 5.51 1.99
C VAL A 25 -10.75 6.03 1.99
N ASN A 26 -11.59 5.43 2.83
CA ASN A 26 -12.99 5.79 3.01
C ASN A 26 -13.17 6.75 4.19
N TRP A 27 -13.21 8.05 3.87
CA TRP A 27 -13.30 9.11 4.86
C TRP A 27 -14.57 9.06 5.73
N PRO A 28 -15.77 8.79 5.20
CA PRO A 28 -16.96 8.61 6.03
C PRO A 28 -16.77 7.60 7.18
N LEU A 29 -16.23 6.42 6.88
CA LEU A 29 -16.00 5.39 7.89
C LEU A 29 -14.89 5.77 8.87
N LEU A 30 -13.78 6.34 8.38
CA LEU A 30 -12.69 6.80 9.26
C LEU A 30 -13.11 7.96 10.15
N THR A 31 -13.87 8.92 9.62
CA THR A 31 -14.47 10.03 10.38
C THR A 31 -15.33 9.47 11.51
N SER A 32 -16.14 8.44 11.24
CA SER A 32 -16.96 7.80 12.27
C SER A 32 -16.12 7.04 13.31
N ALA A 33 -15.05 6.35 12.91
CA ALA A 33 -14.22 5.54 13.82
C ALA A 33 -13.29 6.38 14.70
N TYR A 34 -12.86 7.55 14.22
CA TYR A 34 -11.89 8.43 14.87
C TYR A 34 -12.46 9.74 15.39
N ASN A 35 -13.71 10.07 15.04
CA ASN A 35 -14.31 11.39 15.29
C ASN A 35 -13.44 12.54 14.74
N ILE A 36 -12.94 12.37 13.52
CA ILE A 36 -12.09 13.34 12.80
C ILE A 36 -12.80 13.83 11.55
N ASN A 37 -12.50 15.04 11.11
CA ASN A 37 -12.95 15.49 9.80
C ASN A 37 -11.97 15.01 8.72
N ARG A 38 -12.49 14.75 7.50
CA ARG A 38 -11.64 14.63 6.31
C ARG A 38 -10.76 15.88 6.22
N PRO A 39 -9.41 15.74 6.17
CA PRO A 39 -8.55 16.89 6.01
C PRO A 39 -8.90 17.61 4.70
N VAL A 40 -9.08 18.92 4.78
CA VAL A 40 -9.16 19.77 3.58
C VAL A 40 -7.76 19.79 2.98
N LEU A 41 -7.65 19.64 1.66
CA LEU A 41 -6.39 19.82 0.92
C LEU A 41 -5.90 21.25 1.13
N GLY A 42 -5.15 21.49 2.20
CA GLY A 42 -4.47 22.73 2.52
C GLY A 42 -2.97 22.49 2.55
N GLU A 43 -2.26 23.23 1.70
CA GLU A 43 -0.80 23.26 1.48
C GLU A 43 -0.08 21.91 1.31
N ALA A 44 0.38 21.67 0.08
CA ALA A 44 1.45 20.74 -0.31
C ALA A 44 1.53 19.40 0.48
N GLY A 45 0.69 18.45 0.08
CA GLY A 45 1.15 17.05 -0.08
C GLY A 45 1.08 16.12 1.13
N ARG A 46 0.68 16.57 2.32
CA ARG A 46 0.50 15.68 3.49
C ARG A 46 -0.88 15.86 4.11
N LEU A 47 -1.74 14.84 3.96
CA LEU A 47 -2.99 14.77 4.70
C LEU A 47 -2.64 14.39 6.15
N SER A 48 -3.07 15.18 7.14
CA SER A 48 -2.75 14.98 8.57
C SER A 48 -3.24 13.66 9.16
N PHE A 49 -4.09 12.92 8.43
CA PHE A 49 -4.62 11.61 8.81
C PHE A 49 -4.51 10.64 7.63
N TYR A 50 -3.31 10.36 7.17
CA TYR A 50 -3.07 9.35 6.15
C TYR A 50 -1.97 8.42 6.64
N PRO A 51 -2.18 7.09 6.67
CA PRO A 51 -1.15 6.19 7.17
C PRO A 51 -0.01 6.13 6.15
N ASP A 52 1.05 6.87 6.44
CA ASP A 52 2.23 7.05 5.61
C ASP A 52 3.18 5.85 5.76
N THR A 53 3.08 5.11 6.87
CA THR A 53 3.85 3.89 7.16
C THR A 53 2.97 2.66 7.42
N TRP A 54 3.52 1.46 7.24
CA TRP A 54 2.79 0.22 7.53
C TRP A 54 2.35 0.11 9.00
N GLN A 55 3.14 0.66 9.92
CA GLN A 55 2.86 0.68 11.35
C GLN A 55 1.69 1.63 11.68
N GLU A 56 1.66 2.81 11.04
CA GLU A 56 0.52 3.72 11.13
C GLU A 56 -0.74 3.07 10.54
N LEU A 57 -0.61 2.38 9.40
CA LEU A 57 -1.72 1.65 8.79
C LEU A 57 -2.28 0.59 9.75
N ALA A 58 -1.41 -0.20 10.38
CA ALA A 58 -1.83 -1.19 11.38
C ALA A 58 -2.49 -0.53 12.60
N ALA A 59 -2.00 0.65 13.04
CA ALA A 59 -2.65 1.42 14.11
C ALA A 59 -4.05 1.89 13.71
N VAL A 60 -4.21 2.37 12.46
CA VAL A 60 -5.52 2.72 11.89
C VAL A 60 -6.48 1.54 11.90
N MET A 61 -5.99 0.37 11.47
CA MET A 61 -6.80 -0.84 11.41
C MET A 61 -7.25 -1.33 12.78
N ARG A 62 -6.38 -1.25 13.80
CA ARG A 62 -6.73 -1.62 15.18
C ARG A 62 -7.91 -0.81 15.70
N GLN A 63 -7.92 0.51 15.46
CA GLN A 63 -9.01 1.37 15.92
C GLN A 63 -10.31 1.12 15.16
N VAL A 64 -10.25 0.97 13.84
CA VAL A 64 -11.44 0.65 13.03
C VAL A 64 -12.03 -0.70 13.48
N ASN A 65 -11.18 -1.69 13.73
CA ASN A 65 -11.62 -3.00 14.20
C ASN A 65 -12.15 -2.97 15.65
N ALA A 66 -11.64 -2.08 16.51
CA ALA A 66 -12.21 -1.87 17.85
C ALA A 66 -13.61 -1.23 17.80
N THR A 67 -13.92 -0.53 16.70
CA THR A 67 -15.24 0.06 16.40
C THR A 67 -16.00 -0.78 15.37
N ALA A 68 -15.76 -2.10 15.38
CA ALA A 68 -16.11 -3.11 14.36
C ALA A 68 -17.56 -3.17 13.87
N SER A 69 -18.51 -2.48 14.51
CA SER A 69 -19.90 -2.45 14.07
C SER A 69 -20.34 -1.02 13.81
N ASP A 70 -21.00 -0.81 12.68
CA ASP A 70 -21.68 0.44 12.43
C ASP A 70 -22.82 0.63 13.44
N PRO A 71 -22.81 1.70 14.26
CA PRO A 71 -23.77 1.86 15.35
C PRO A 71 -25.18 2.16 14.83
N VAL A 72 -25.35 2.53 13.56
CA VAL A 72 -26.63 2.89 12.94
C VAL A 72 -27.24 1.69 12.21
N THR A 73 -26.42 0.92 11.49
CA THR A 73 -26.86 -0.18 10.62
C THR A 73 -26.60 -1.57 11.20
N GLY A 74 -25.78 -1.69 12.26
CA GLY A 74 -25.38 -2.95 12.87
C GLY A 74 -24.47 -3.82 11.99
N ARG A 75 -24.03 -3.32 10.83
CA ARG A 75 -23.19 -4.06 9.87
C ARG A 75 -21.73 -4.06 10.31
N PRO A 76 -20.96 -5.11 9.95
CA PRO A 76 -19.54 -5.16 10.25
C PRO A 76 -18.79 -4.05 9.51
N ARG A 77 -17.77 -3.50 10.16
CA ARG A 77 -16.77 -2.59 9.60
C ARG A 77 -15.46 -3.35 9.46
N HIS A 78 -14.98 -3.44 8.23
CA HIS A 78 -13.73 -4.06 7.87
C HIS A 78 -12.64 -3.00 7.74
N ALA A 79 -11.56 -3.22 8.48
CA ALA A 79 -10.43 -2.31 8.53
C ALA A 79 -9.59 -2.34 7.24
N LEU A 80 -9.33 -3.54 6.69
CA LEU A 80 -8.52 -3.73 5.49
C LEU A 80 -9.20 -4.69 4.51
N CYS A 81 -9.58 -4.20 3.34
CA CYS A 81 -10.14 -5.03 2.28
C CYS A 81 -9.16 -5.20 1.13
N ILE A 82 -9.12 -6.41 0.60
CA ILE A 82 -8.37 -6.76 -0.60
C ILE A 82 -9.31 -7.47 -1.58
N PRO A 83 -9.37 -7.08 -2.86
CA PRO A 83 -10.11 -7.85 -3.85
C PRO A 83 -9.40 -9.20 -4.08
N VAL A 84 -10.11 -10.27 -4.48
CA VAL A 84 -9.51 -11.60 -4.70
C VAL A 84 -8.35 -11.59 -5.71
N ALA A 85 -8.36 -10.67 -6.68
CA ALA A 85 -7.23 -10.47 -7.60
C ALA A 85 -5.94 -9.96 -6.91
N THR A 86 -6.03 -9.57 -5.65
CA THR A 86 -4.95 -9.07 -4.80
C THR A 86 -4.97 -9.90 -3.52
N ASP A 87 -4.41 -11.11 -3.56
CA ASP A 87 -4.32 -11.94 -2.36
C ASP A 87 -3.27 -11.39 -1.37
N SER A 88 -3.12 -12.06 -0.23
CA SER A 88 -2.12 -11.70 0.79
C SER A 88 -0.67 -11.72 0.28
N SER A 89 -0.38 -12.45 -0.80
CA SER A 89 0.97 -12.47 -1.39
C SER A 89 1.28 -11.15 -2.10
N VAL A 90 0.29 -10.54 -2.75
CA VAL A 90 0.45 -9.23 -3.39
C VAL A 90 0.71 -8.13 -2.35
N VAL A 91 0.03 -8.19 -1.20
CA VAL A 91 0.31 -7.30 -0.05
C VAL A 91 1.72 -7.54 0.48
N MET A 92 2.14 -8.80 0.62
CA MET A 92 3.51 -9.13 1.04
C MET A 92 4.56 -8.57 0.07
N TYR A 93 4.35 -8.67 -1.24
CA TYR A 93 5.25 -8.10 -2.24
C TYR A 93 5.30 -6.57 -2.15
N ALA A 94 4.18 -5.91 -1.88
CA ALA A 94 4.18 -4.46 -1.63
C ALA A 94 4.99 -4.07 -0.40
N VAL A 95 4.87 -4.82 0.70
CA VAL A 95 5.69 -4.62 1.90
C VAL A 95 7.17 -4.81 1.57
N MET A 96 7.53 -5.90 0.90
CA MET A 96 8.91 -6.17 0.46
C MET A 96 9.45 -5.05 -0.43
N ALA A 97 8.68 -4.64 -1.44
CA ALA A 97 9.02 -3.55 -2.33
C ALA A 97 9.28 -2.25 -1.57
N SER A 98 8.44 -1.92 -0.58
CA SER A 98 8.62 -0.70 0.24
C SER A 98 9.91 -0.67 1.08
N ILE A 99 10.49 -1.84 1.37
CA ILE A 99 11.77 -1.97 2.09
C ILE A 99 12.94 -1.95 1.10
N MET A 100 12.76 -2.54 -0.08
CA MET A 100 13.86 -2.81 -1.01
C MET A 100 14.02 -1.75 -2.11
N GLN A 101 12.96 -1.03 -2.50
CA GLN A 101 12.93 -0.06 -3.59
C GLN A 101 12.92 1.37 -3.06
N THR A 102 14.05 1.83 -2.53
CA THR A 102 14.17 3.18 -1.92
C THR A 102 14.15 4.32 -2.94
N ASP A 103 14.52 4.03 -4.19
CA ASP A 103 14.51 4.99 -5.32
C ASP A 103 13.40 4.67 -6.35
N GLY A 104 12.35 3.98 -5.91
CA GLY A 104 11.19 3.67 -6.73
C GLY A 104 11.36 2.47 -7.67
N VAL A 105 10.44 2.36 -8.63
CA VAL A 105 10.22 1.13 -9.42
C VAL A 105 11.32 0.81 -10.43
N THR A 106 12.24 1.75 -10.68
CA THR A 106 13.44 1.52 -11.49
C THR A 106 14.45 0.63 -10.77
N GLN A 107 14.38 0.55 -9.44
CA GLN A 107 15.11 -0.44 -8.66
C GLN A 107 14.36 -1.76 -8.70
N GLY A 108 15.03 -2.87 -9.00
CA GLY A 108 14.45 -4.19 -8.81
C GLY A 108 14.36 -4.53 -7.32
N TRP A 109 13.34 -5.28 -6.90
CA TRP A 109 13.18 -5.72 -5.51
C TRP A 109 13.61 -7.17 -5.30
N LEU A 110 13.51 -8.01 -6.33
CA LEU A 110 13.94 -9.41 -6.27
C LEU A 110 15.32 -9.65 -6.90
N TYR A 111 15.57 -8.97 -8.03
CA TYR A 111 16.81 -9.02 -8.80
C TYR A 111 17.32 -7.63 -9.08
N ASP A 112 18.64 -7.47 -9.20
CA ASP A 112 19.23 -6.25 -9.71
C ASP A 112 18.84 -6.10 -11.19
N PRO A 113 18.26 -4.96 -11.62
CA PRO A 113 17.76 -4.82 -12.98
C PRO A 113 18.87 -4.76 -14.03
N LEU A 114 20.12 -4.47 -13.64
CA LEU A 114 21.28 -4.40 -14.54
C LEU A 114 22.05 -5.72 -14.58
N THR A 115 22.31 -6.34 -13.42
CA THR A 115 23.14 -7.55 -13.34
C THR A 115 22.32 -8.84 -13.33
N LEU A 116 21.01 -8.76 -13.06
CA LEU A 116 20.11 -9.90 -12.81
C LEU A 116 20.53 -10.76 -11.60
N GLU A 117 21.45 -10.27 -10.77
CA GLU A 117 21.83 -10.98 -9.55
C GLU A 117 20.69 -10.93 -8.51
N PRO A 118 20.48 -12.01 -7.76
CA PRO A 118 19.43 -12.05 -6.76
C PRO A 118 19.74 -11.08 -5.61
N LEU A 119 18.86 -10.12 -5.40
CA LEU A 119 18.95 -9.16 -4.29
C LEU A 119 18.60 -9.79 -2.94
N THR A 120 18.15 -11.02 -2.94
CA THR A 120 17.79 -11.78 -1.74
C THR A 120 18.94 -12.60 -1.17
N ASN A 121 20.07 -12.71 -1.88
CA ASN A 121 21.25 -13.41 -1.39
C ASN A 121 22.24 -12.45 -0.71
N ASN A 122 21.79 -11.78 0.34
CA ASN A 122 22.58 -10.78 1.04
C ASN A 122 22.48 -10.93 2.56
N THR A 123 23.36 -10.26 3.30
CA THR A 123 23.40 -10.34 4.77
C THR A 123 22.10 -9.89 5.45
N ALA A 124 21.36 -8.90 4.96
CA ALA A 124 20.05 -8.53 5.54
C ALA A 124 18.98 -9.63 5.37
N MET A 125 18.97 -10.34 4.23
CA MET A 125 18.04 -11.44 4.02
C MET A 125 18.50 -12.72 4.76
N LEU A 126 19.81 -13.00 4.76
CA LEU A 126 20.43 -14.16 5.42
C LEU A 126 20.43 -14.03 6.95
N LYS A 127 20.63 -12.82 7.50
CA LYS A 127 20.47 -12.53 8.93
C LYS A 127 19.00 -12.46 9.36
N ALA A 128 18.08 -12.82 8.47
CA ALA A 128 16.64 -12.84 8.69
C ALA A 128 16.02 -11.49 9.06
N SER A 129 16.74 -10.36 9.05
CA SER A 129 16.20 -9.08 9.51
C SER A 129 15.12 -8.57 8.55
N LEU A 130 15.36 -8.63 7.24
CA LEU A 130 14.35 -8.25 6.24
C LEU A 130 13.16 -9.21 6.25
N ARG A 131 13.42 -10.52 6.28
CA ARG A 131 12.35 -11.53 6.37
C ARG A 131 11.51 -11.32 7.64
N LEU A 132 12.15 -11.09 8.79
CA LEU A 132 11.48 -10.86 10.06
C LEU A 132 10.64 -9.57 10.02
N GLN A 133 11.16 -8.51 9.40
CA GLN A 133 10.43 -7.25 9.27
C GLN A 133 9.19 -7.39 8.39
N VAL A 134 9.31 -8.03 7.22
CA VAL A 134 8.16 -8.33 6.34
C VAL A 134 7.14 -9.20 7.07
N LEU A 135 7.59 -10.27 7.73
CA LEU A 135 6.71 -11.16 8.50
C LEU A 135 6.02 -10.41 9.64
N ARG A 136 6.72 -9.52 10.34
CA ARG A 136 6.14 -8.70 11.41
C ARG A 136 5.03 -7.79 10.89
N ILE A 137 5.28 -7.06 9.81
CA ILE A 137 4.27 -6.19 9.19
C ILE A 137 3.06 -7.03 8.74
N MET A 138 3.29 -8.12 8.01
CA MET A 138 2.21 -9.00 7.55
C MET A 138 1.44 -9.62 8.73
N TRP A 139 2.13 -9.97 9.82
CA TRP A 139 1.50 -10.48 11.03
C TRP A 139 0.60 -9.43 11.67
N GLU A 140 1.06 -8.17 11.76
CA GLU A 140 0.28 -7.06 12.30
C GLU A 140 -0.96 -6.74 11.44
N LEU A 141 -0.87 -6.89 10.11
CA LEU A 141 -2.00 -6.64 9.19
C LEU A 141 -2.99 -7.81 9.10
N SER A 142 -2.52 -9.05 9.29
CA SER A 142 -3.29 -10.27 9.03
C SER A 142 -4.66 -10.37 9.72
N PRO A 143 -4.86 -9.92 10.97
CA PRO A 143 -6.16 -10.01 11.64
C PRO A 143 -7.23 -9.15 10.95
N PHE A 144 -6.82 -8.13 10.21
CA PHE A 144 -7.68 -7.13 9.61
C PHE A 144 -7.98 -7.39 8.14
N MET A 145 -7.16 -8.20 7.46
CA MET A 145 -7.30 -8.50 6.05
C MET A 145 -8.60 -9.28 5.78
N ARG A 146 -9.40 -8.76 4.86
CA ARG A 146 -10.61 -9.40 4.34
C ARG A 146 -10.58 -9.43 2.82
N SER A 147 -10.61 -10.63 2.27
CA SER A 147 -10.70 -10.86 0.83
C SER A 147 -12.15 -10.81 0.35
N PHE A 148 -12.40 -10.24 -0.83
CA PHE A 148 -13.72 -10.19 -1.46
C PHE A 148 -13.70 -10.83 -2.85
N ASP A 149 -14.74 -11.60 -3.20
CA ASP A 149 -14.77 -12.54 -4.34
C ASP A 149 -14.80 -11.92 -5.77
N GLY A 150 -14.28 -10.71 -5.98
CA GLY A 150 -14.31 -9.99 -7.26
C GLY A 150 -13.40 -8.74 -7.30
N VAL A 151 -13.15 -8.21 -8.50
CA VAL A 151 -12.28 -7.02 -8.68
C VAL A 151 -12.99 -5.72 -8.25
N TYR A 152 -14.33 -5.70 -8.33
CA TYR A 152 -15.18 -4.59 -7.88
C TYR A 152 -15.98 -4.91 -6.60
N SER A 153 -15.68 -6.02 -5.94
CA SER A 153 -16.51 -6.54 -4.85
C SER A 153 -16.19 -5.95 -3.47
N VAL A 154 -15.20 -5.06 -3.37
CA VAL A 154 -14.98 -4.31 -2.14
C VAL A 154 -16.20 -3.41 -1.90
N ASP A 155 -16.96 -3.73 -0.87
CA ASP A 155 -18.09 -2.92 -0.42
C ASP A 155 -17.59 -1.80 0.50
N PHE A 156 -17.54 -0.57 -0.03
CA PHE A 156 -17.14 0.59 0.78
C PHE A 156 -18.20 0.99 1.83
N ALA A 157 -19.38 0.39 1.87
CA ALA A 157 -20.26 0.55 3.03
C ALA A 157 -19.71 -0.12 4.29
N GLN A 158 -18.80 -1.09 4.12
CA GLN A 158 -18.21 -1.85 5.21
C GLN A 158 -16.70 -1.64 5.28
N CYS A 159 -16.05 -1.20 4.21
CA CYS A 159 -14.61 -1.12 4.13
C CYS A 159 -14.02 0.28 4.42
N ALA A 160 -13.19 0.39 5.45
CA ALA A 160 -12.49 1.64 5.79
C ALA A 160 -11.30 1.92 4.87
N ILE A 161 -10.48 0.89 4.59
CA ILE A 161 -9.31 1.00 3.71
C ILE A 161 -9.27 -0.22 2.78
N ALA A 162 -9.03 0.03 1.49
CA ALA A 162 -8.82 -1.03 0.51
C ALA A 162 -7.45 -0.91 -0.17
N LEU A 163 -6.74 -2.03 -0.30
CA LEU A 163 -5.56 -2.12 -1.15
C LEU A 163 -5.96 -2.81 -2.46
N ALA A 164 -5.96 -2.05 -3.56
CA ALA A 164 -6.47 -2.53 -4.83
C ALA A 164 -5.81 -1.80 -6.00
N SER A 165 -5.95 -2.34 -7.21
CA SER A 165 -5.52 -1.62 -8.42
C SER A 165 -6.44 -0.44 -8.74
N GLN A 166 -6.09 0.35 -9.76
CA GLN A 166 -6.90 1.45 -10.26
C GLN A 166 -8.29 1.02 -10.77
N THR A 167 -8.52 -0.28 -11.00
CA THR A 167 -9.85 -0.74 -11.43
C THR A 167 -10.90 -0.51 -10.35
N LEU A 168 -10.54 -0.55 -9.06
CA LEU A 168 -11.50 -0.31 -7.98
C LEU A 168 -12.12 1.10 -8.07
N PHE A 169 -11.39 2.10 -8.58
CA PHE A 169 -11.93 3.43 -8.86
C PHE A 169 -13.15 3.39 -9.81
N LYS A 170 -13.18 2.46 -10.78
CA LYS A 170 -14.33 2.33 -11.69
C LYS A 170 -15.62 1.92 -10.97
N SER A 171 -15.53 1.30 -9.78
CA SER A 171 -16.71 0.95 -8.97
C SER A 171 -17.48 2.18 -8.46
N LEU A 172 -16.89 3.37 -8.55
CA LEU A 172 -17.54 4.65 -8.21
C LEU A 172 -18.43 5.19 -9.34
N HIS A 173 -18.38 4.60 -10.54
CA HIS A 173 -19.27 5.00 -11.63
C HIS A 173 -20.73 4.63 -11.28
N PRO A 174 -21.74 5.45 -11.67
CA PRO A 174 -23.16 5.24 -11.32
C PRO A 174 -23.76 3.87 -11.70
N MET A 175 -23.09 3.09 -12.53
CA MET A 175 -23.51 1.74 -12.94
C MET A 175 -23.04 0.64 -11.97
N TYR A 176 -22.27 0.95 -10.93
CA TYR A 176 -21.68 -0.03 -10.00
C TYR A 176 -22.05 0.24 -8.54
N SER A 177 -21.67 -0.69 -7.66
CA SER A 177 -22.10 -0.78 -6.25
C SER A 177 -21.56 0.29 -5.30
N ASN A 178 -20.53 1.05 -5.67
CA ASN A 178 -19.89 2.04 -4.79
C ASN A 178 -20.15 3.49 -5.22
N TRP A 179 -21.08 3.75 -6.14
CA TRP A 179 -21.34 5.08 -6.68
C TRP A 179 -21.66 6.13 -5.61
N GLN A 180 -22.30 5.72 -4.50
CA GLN A 180 -22.63 6.56 -3.36
C GLN A 180 -21.40 7.12 -2.62
N PHE A 181 -20.23 6.52 -2.83
CA PHE A 181 -18.95 6.98 -2.26
C PHE A 181 -18.15 7.87 -3.23
N SER A 182 -18.73 8.23 -4.38
CA SER A 182 -18.11 9.17 -5.32
C SER A 182 -17.80 10.50 -4.63
N GLY A 183 -16.57 10.99 -4.77
CA GLY A 183 -16.06 12.18 -4.08
C GLY A 183 -15.71 11.99 -2.60
N GLN A 184 -16.03 10.84 -2.00
CA GLN A 184 -15.80 10.57 -0.57
C GLN A 184 -14.56 9.71 -0.31
N LEU A 185 -14.04 9.02 -1.34
CA LEU A 185 -12.80 8.26 -1.25
C LEU A 185 -11.58 9.13 -1.56
N THR A 186 -10.42 8.71 -1.07
CA THR A 186 -9.12 9.23 -1.51
C THR A 186 -8.20 8.09 -1.91
N MET A 187 -7.50 8.26 -3.02
CA MET A 187 -6.48 7.34 -3.51
C MET A 187 -5.11 7.87 -3.12
N SER A 188 -4.20 6.99 -2.72
CA SER A 188 -2.79 7.37 -2.63
C SER A 188 -1.85 6.17 -2.80
N PRO A 189 -0.54 6.42 -2.94
CA PRO A 189 0.50 5.40 -2.79
C PRO A 189 0.32 4.53 -1.54
N LEU A 190 0.91 3.35 -1.60
CA LEU A 190 0.97 2.44 -0.46
C LEU A 190 1.84 3.04 0.67
N PRO A 191 1.62 2.58 1.92
CA PRO A 191 2.50 2.97 3.01
C PRO A 191 3.95 2.54 2.76
N ALA A 192 4.87 3.34 3.27
CA ALA A 192 6.30 3.08 3.21
C ALA A 192 6.79 2.31 4.45
N SER A 193 8.03 1.81 4.38
CA SER A 193 8.71 1.18 5.51
C SER A 193 9.59 2.19 6.26
N THR A 194 9.65 2.08 7.58
CA THR A 194 10.53 2.89 8.43
C THR A 194 11.99 2.41 8.45
N GLU A 195 12.25 1.19 7.98
CA GLU A 195 13.60 0.70 7.70
C GLU A 195 13.66 0.17 6.28
N VAL A 196 14.77 0.40 5.60
CA VAL A 196 14.97 0.08 4.19
C VAL A 196 16.31 -0.59 3.97
N LEU A 197 16.45 -1.31 2.86
CA LEU A 197 17.70 -1.94 2.47
C LEU A 197 18.66 -0.89 1.88
N ASP A 198 19.75 -0.60 2.60
CA ASP A 198 20.88 0.11 2.02
C ASP A 198 21.60 -0.83 1.04
N ARG A 199 21.64 -0.44 -0.23
CA ARG A 199 22.23 -1.22 -1.33
C ARG A 199 23.75 -1.24 -1.31
N THR A 200 24.40 -0.28 -0.64
CA THR A 200 25.86 -0.25 -0.53
C THR A 200 26.35 -1.21 0.54
N THR A 201 25.67 -1.25 1.69
CA THR A 201 26.07 -2.09 2.83
C THR A 201 25.32 -3.43 2.88
N MET A 202 24.22 -3.54 2.13
CA MET A 202 23.28 -4.67 2.16
C MET A 202 22.72 -4.94 3.56
N GLN A 203 22.48 -3.87 4.33
CA GLN A 203 21.90 -3.91 5.67
C GLN A 203 20.57 -3.16 5.69
N LEU A 204 19.69 -3.54 6.63
CA LEU A 204 18.55 -2.70 6.96
C LEU A 204 19.02 -1.51 7.78
N VAL A 205 18.61 -0.32 7.37
CA VAL A 205 18.90 0.93 8.04
C VAL A 205 17.62 1.76 8.17
N PRO A 206 17.53 2.68 9.14
CA PRO A 206 16.42 3.61 9.23
C PRO A 206 16.24 4.39 7.92
N CYS A 207 14.98 4.57 7.52
CA CYS A 207 14.62 5.38 6.38
C CYS A 207 14.84 6.87 6.70
N THR A 208 15.71 7.54 5.93
CA THR A 208 15.99 8.98 6.06
C THR A 208 15.54 9.71 4.80
N ALA A 209 15.37 11.03 4.88
CA ALA A 209 14.96 11.85 3.73
C ALA A 209 15.94 11.79 2.55
N GLN A 210 17.22 11.47 2.80
CA GLN A 210 18.23 11.29 1.76
C GLN A 210 18.20 9.89 1.14
N LEU A 211 17.81 8.87 1.92
CA LEU A 211 17.84 7.48 1.47
C LEU A 211 16.53 7.05 0.83
N CYS A 212 15.41 7.53 1.36
CA CYS A 212 14.08 7.20 0.88
C CYS A 212 13.51 8.36 0.08
N ASN A 213 13.13 8.10 -1.17
CA ASN A 213 12.50 9.11 -2.03
C ASN A 213 11.07 9.50 -1.56
N SER A 214 10.62 9.02 -0.39
CA SER A 214 9.36 9.41 0.24
C SER A 214 9.62 10.19 1.52
N GLN A 215 9.17 11.45 1.57
CA GLN A 215 9.09 12.23 2.82
C GLN A 215 8.09 11.66 3.84
N ARG A 216 7.39 10.58 3.46
CA ARG A 216 6.34 9.90 4.25
C ARG A 216 6.92 9.01 5.35
N ALA A 217 8.06 8.38 5.11
CA ALA A 217 8.71 7.47 6.07
C ALA A 217 9.97 8.04 6.75
N SER A 218 10.46 9.20 6.29
CA SER A 218 11.58 9.89 6.94
C SER A 218 11.11 10.59 8.22
N MET A 219 11.66 10.18 9.37
CA MET A 219 11.56 10.95 10.63
C MET A 219 12.50 12.16 10.62
#